data_AF-A0A5C5YJQ3-F1
#
_entry.id   AF-A0A5C5YJQ3-F1
#
_cell.length_a   1.000
_cell.length_b   1.000
_cell.length_c   1.000
_cell.angle_alpha   90.00
_cell.angle_beta   90.00
_cell.angle_gamma   90.00
#
_symmetry.space_group_name_H-M   'P 1'
#
loop_
_entity.id
_entity.type
_entity.pdbx_description
1 polymer ?
#
loop_
_entity_poly.entity_id
_entity_poly.type
_entity_poly.pdbx_seq_one_letter_code
_entity_poly.pdbx_strand_id
1 'polypeptide(L)' 'MLCLSCDDQDAVDRMSDIASQNGGTVDINPKQDHDFMYSRSQADFDGHVWVMMWMSPSAIDVPECDVVTKRTEELR' A
#
# COMPACT_ATOMS: atom_id res chain seq x y z
N MET A 1 12.28 -4.60 0.46
CA MET A 1 11.26 -3.83 -0.28
C MET A 1 9.91 -4.09 0.37
N LEU A 2 9.21 -3.04 0.78
CA LEU A 2 7.91 -3.11 1.45
C LEU A 2 6.88 -2.31 0.64
N CYS A 3 5.64 -2.81 0.56
CA CYS A 3 4.53 -2.11 -0.06
C CYS A 3 3.50 -1.73 1.00
N LEU A 4 3.14 -0.45 1.06
CA LEU A 4 2.14 0.09 1.97
C LEU A 4 0.89 0.48 1.19
N SER A 5 -0.26 0.00 1.65
CA SER A 5 -1.56 0.36 1.11
C SER A 5 -1.93 1.80 1.47
N CYS A 6 -2.50 2.52 0.52
CA CYS A 6 -3.05 3.87 0.65
C CYS A 6 -4.54 3.86 0.34
N ASP A 7 -5.28 4.78 0.95
CA ASP A 7 -6.74 4.85 0.83
C ASP A 7 -7.21 5.34 -0.56
N ASP A 8 -6.41 6.19 -1.21
CA ASP A 8 -6.68 6.78 -2.52
C ASP A 8 -5.36 7.08 -3.28
N GLN A 9 -5.49 7.47 -4.57
CA GLN A 9 -4.34 7.82 -5.40
C GLN A 9 -3.61 9.08 -4.89
N ASP A 10 -4.34 10.06 -4.36
CA ASP A 10 -3.77 11.29 -3.81
C ASP A 10 -2.91 11.00 -2.57
N ALA A 11 -3.23 9.98 -1.77
CA ALA A 11 -2.42 9.52 -0.65
C ALA A 11 -1.10 8.91 -1.13
N VAL A 12 -1.09 8.16 -2.24
CA VAL A 12 0.15 7.67 -2.86
C VAL A 12 1.07 8.82 -3.26
N ASP A 13 0.50 9.86 -3.87
CA ASP A 13 1.26 11.05 -4.28
C ASP A 13 1.75 11.86 -3.09
N ARG A 14 0.90 12.12 -2.09
CA ARG A 14 1.30 12.82 -0.85
C ARG A 14 2.45 12.13 -0.14
N MET A 15 2.41 10.80 -0.02
CA MET A 15 3.48 10.04 0.62
C MET A 15 4.79 10.12 -0.16
N SER A 16 4.70 10.09 -1.49
CA SER A 16 5.86 10.29 -2.38
C SER A 16 6.44 11.70 -2.24
N ASP A 17 5.60 12.73 -2.19
CA ASP A 17 6.03 14.12 -2.03
C ASP A 17 6.72 14.34 -0.68
N ILE A 18 6.18 13.76 0.40
CA ILE A 18 6.81 13.79 1.72
C ILE A 18 8.19 13.13 1.67
N ALA A 19 8.32 11.98 1.00
CA ALA A 19 9.59 11.29 0.86
C ALA A 19 10.61 12.16 0.12
N SER A 20 10.22 12.77 -1.00
CA SER A 20 11.08 13.68 -1.77
C SER A 20 11.54 14.88 -0.94
N GLN A 21 10.64 15.51 -0.19
CA GLN A 21 10.94 16.67 0.67
C GLN A 21 11.90 16.33 1.82
N ASN A 22 11.92 15.07 2.26
CA ASN A 22 12.76 14.61 3.35
C ASN A 22 14.01 13.85 2.86
N GLY A 23 14.40 14.02 1.58
CA GLY A 23 15.65 13.50 1.03
C GLY A 23 15.59 12.04 0.54
N GLY A 24 14.41 11.43 0.53
CA GLY A 24 14.18 10.17 -0.17
C GLY A 24 14.24 10.36 -1.69
N THR A 25 14.66 9.32 -2.40
CA THR A 25 14.64 9.30 -3.87
C THR A 25 13.30 8.76 -4.33
N VAL A 26 12.51 9.56 -5.04
CA VAL A 26 11.20 9.16 -5.55
C VAL A 26 11.29 8.64 -6.99
N ASP A 27 10.28 7.86 -7.39
CA ASP A 27 10.12 7.31 -8.73
C ASP A 27 11.36 6.53 -9.21
N ILE A 28 11.99 5.77 -8.30
CA ILE A 28 13.14 4.91 -8.61
C ILE A 28 12.81 3.81 -9.62
N ASN A 29 11.51 3.53 -9.79
CA ASN A 29 10.93 2.69 -10.82
C ASN A 29 9.82 3.49 -11.53
N PRO A 30 9.47 3.15 -12.78
CA PRO A 30 8.31 3.73 -13.45
C PRO A 30 7.05 3.59 -12.60
N LYS A 31 6.26 4.67 -12.54
CA LYS A 31 4.94 4.66 -11.88
C LYS A 31 4.08 3.55 -12.48
N GLN A 32 3.36 2.82 -11.63
CA GLN A 32 2.35 1.88 -12.08
C GLN A 32 1.01 2.61 -12.03
N ASP A 33 0.48 2.93 -13.20
CA ASP A 33 -0.76 3.68 -13.36
C ASP A 33 -1.72 2.85 -14.21
N HIS A 34 -2.68 2.24 -13.52
CA HIS A 34 -3.71 1.39 -14.09
C HIS A 34 -5.06 1.80 -13.50
N ASP A 35 -6.14 1.55 -14.26
CA ASP A 35 -7.52 1.92 -13.85
C ASP A 35 -7.91 1.36 -12.46
N PHE A 36 -7.32 0.24 -12.06
CA PHE A 36 -7.60 -0.45 -10.79
C PHE A 36 -6.47 -0.34 -9.76
N MET A 37 -5.30 0.21 -10.11
CA MET A 37 -4.12 0.23 -9.25
C MET A 37 -3.23 1.42 -9.59
N TYR A 38 -2.83 2.16 -8.56
CA TYR A 38 -1.84 3.23 -8.68
C TYR A 38 -0.73 3.02 -7.67
N SER A 39 0.53 3.03 -8.09
CA SER A 39 1.65 2.93 -7.16
C SER A 39 2.91 3.67 -7.59
N ARG A 40 3.68 4.11 -6.59
CA ARG A 40 4.97 4.79 -6.75
C ARG A 40 6.02 4.15 -5.85
N SER A 41 7.24 4.03 -6.36
CA SER A 41 8.39 3.47 -5.63
C SER A 41 9.33 4.58 -5.18
N GLN A 42 9.81 4.52 -3.95
CA GLN A 42 10.76 5.46 -3.37
C GLN A 42 11.86 4.73 -2.58
N ALA A 43 13.06 5.30 -2.51
CA ALA A 43 14.16 4.79 -1.69
C ALA A 43 14.47 5.78 -0.55
N ASP A 44 14.72 5.25 0.65
CA ASP A 44 15.23 6.03 1.78
C ASP A 44 16.76 6.21 1.72
N PHE A 45 17.34 6.86 2.73
CA PHE A 45 18.78 7.15 2.79
C PHE A 45 19.67 5.91 2.83
N ASP A 46 19.15 4.79 3.33
CA ASP A 46 19.86 3.52 3.37
C ASP A 46 19.65 2.71 2.07
N GLY A 47 18.85 3.24 1.14
CA GLY A 47 18.51 2.59 -0.11
C GLY A 47 17.40 1.54 0.03
N HIS A 48 16.69 1.47 1.16
CA HIS A 48 15.54 0.58 1.26
C HIS A 48 14.40 1.11 0.38
N VAL A 49 13.82 0.19 -0.40
CA VAL A 49 12.71 0.51 -1.30
C VAL A 49 11.37 0.37 -0.58
N TRP A 50 10.57 1.42 -0.69
CA TRP A 50 9.20 1.51 -0.22
C TRP A 50 8.30 1.77 -1.43
N VAL A 51 7.15 1.11 -1.46
CA VAL A 51 6.13 1.32 -2.49
C VAL A 51 4.85 1.79 -1.83
N MET A 52 4.36 2.94 -2.24
CA MET A 52 3.03 3.43 -1.84
C MET A 52 2.05 2.98 -2.92
N MET A 53 0.99 2.28 -2.55
CA MET A 53 0.07 1.69 -3.50
C MET A 53 -1.38 1.87 -3.06
N TRP A 54 -2.20 2.30 -4.01
CA TRP A 54 -3.66 2.27 -3.91
C TRP A 54 -4.21 1.20 -4.87
N MET A 55 -5.27 0.54 -4.45
CA MET A 55 -6.04 -0.38 -5.29
C MET A 55 -7.53 -0.02 -5.21
N SER A 56 -8.21 -0.04 -6.35
CA SER A 56 -9.64 0.20 -6.42
C SER A 56 -10.40 -0.85 -5.61
N PRO A 57 -11.34 -0.45 -4.73
CA PRO A 57 -12.15 -1.41 -3.95
C PRO A 57 -12.89 -2.42 -4.82
N SER A 58 -13.30 -2.03 -6.03
CA SER A 58 -13.98 -2.92 -6.99
C SER A 58 -13.05 -4.01 -7.55
N ALA A 59 -11.73 -3.84 -7.46
CA ALA A 59 -10.75 -4.83 -7.88
C ALA A 59 -10.35 -5.79 -6.75
N ILE A 60 -10.77 -5.49 -5.52
CA ILE A 60 -10.54 -6.31 -4.35
C ILE A 60 -11.73 -7.28 -4.23
N ASP A 61 -11.77 -8.28 -5.11
CA ASP A 61 -12.70 -9.41 -4.99
C ASP A 61 -12.10 -10.41 -3.99
N VAL A 62 -12.26 -10.14 -2.69
CA VAL A 62 -11.90 -11.10 -1.64
C VAL A 62 -13.07 -12.05 -1.49
N PRO A 63 -12.97 -13.34 -1.88
CA PRO A 63 -13.94 -14.32 -1.41
C PRO A 63 -13.92 -14.28 0.11
N GLU A 64 -15.10 -14.17 0.72
CA GLU A 64 -15.30 -14.16 2.16
C GLU A 64 -14.54 -15.34 2.77
N CYS A 65 -13.40 -15.07 3.41
CA CYS A 65 -12.69 -16.08 4.19
C CYS A 65 -13.45 -16.16 5.51
N ASP A 66 -14.30 -17.18 5.65
CA ASP A 66 -14.99 -17.49 6.90
C ASP A 66 -13.98 -17.66 8.03
N VAL A 67 -13.61 -16.57 8.71
CA VAL A 67 -12.88 -16.64 9.96
C VAL A 67 -13.87 -17.20 10.98
N VAL A 68 -13.88 -18.53 11.13
CA VAL A 68 -14.62 -19.21 12.19
C VAL A 68 -14.09 -18.72 13.53
N THR A 69 -14.70 -17.66 14.05
CA THR A 69 -14.47 -17.21 15.41
C THR A 69 -15.18 -18.21 16.31
N LYS A 70 -14.48 -19.30 16.68
CA LYS A 70 -14.95 -20.20 17.74
C LYS A 70 -14.95 -19.41 19.05
N ARG A 71 -16.13 -18.89 19.39
CA ARG A 71 -16.49 -18.25 20.66
C ARG A 71 -16.06 -19.12 21.83
N THR A 72 -15.17 -18.61 22.68
CA THR A 72 -14.76 -19.18 23.96
C THR A 72 -15.88 -19.04 24.99
N GLU A 73 -16.87 -19.93 24.96
CA GLU A 73 -17.86 -20.08 26.03
C GLU A 73 -18.26 -21.56 26.20
N GLU A 74 -17.31 -22.43 26.56
CA GLU A 74 -17.63 -23.77 27.10
C GLU A 74 -16.48 -24.27 28.00
N LEU A 75 -16.18 -23.50 29.05
CA LEU A 75 -15.46 -23.96 30.23
C LEU A 75 -16.23 -23.47 31.47
N ARG A 76 -17.38 -24.09 31.71
CA ARG A 76 -18.06 -24.18 33.00
C ARG A 76 -18.56 -25.61 33.17
#